data_AF-A0A2V9JS22-F1
#
_entry.id   AF-A0A2V9JS22-F1
#
_cell.length_a   1.000
_cell.length_b   1.000
_cell.length_c   1.000
_cell.angle_alpha   90.00
_cell.angle_beta   90.00
_cell.angle_gamma   90.00
#
_symmetry.space_group_name_H-M   'P 1'
#
loop_
_entity.id
_entity.type
_entity.pdbx_description
1 polymer ?
#
loop_
_entity_poly.entity_id
_entity_poly.type
_entity_poly.pdbx_seq_one_letter_code
_entity_poly.pdbx_strand_id
1 'polypeptide(L)'
;MNRRIFLKGAFAAGSAAPLSGLYGDAKQAQANSRPASAPEFDRGVYAGSRYRAVVPDTLDLAKRAELGINGIGGTIDPALRYMMFFLVRYASKTPYMTHHSADPTCDPKYAESFPMLRLMCGSDRYADVEAGQFAELLSRIHDGLYWNRYDPARPWRLAHYNLNLKASDVPKDEDVSNVVGDGRMLRALVTRRELERDSRWDTPIRQMVQALTRIAVQRGDYSYYPDGGFGESFNYPRSGWQNTDEAKGEVEGTEGSVVCYHGHQIQGLARWYALSGDTEALEL
;
A
#
# COMPACT_ATOMS: atom_id res chain seq x y z
N MET A 1 26.90 -35.13 13.43
CA MET A 1 27.94 -34.08 13.47
C MET A 1 27.40 -32.90 14.28
N ASN A 2 28.05 -32.52 15.39
CA ASN A 2 27.45 -31.79 16.52
C ASN A 2 27.69 -30.26 16.43
N ARG A 3 26.62 -29.45 16.47
CA ARG A 3 26.56 -28.00 16.10
C ARG A 3 27.18 -26.98 17.10
N ARG A 4 28.09 -27.39 17.99
CA ARG A 4 28.53 -26.53 19.14
C ARG A 4 29.94 -25.93 19.06
N ILE A 5 30.66 -26.01 17.94
CA ILE A 5 32.10 -25.59 17.90
C ILE A 5 32.38 -24.32 17.06
N PHE A 6 31.39 -23.66 16.46
CA PHE A 6 31.66 -22.55 15.52
C PHE A 6 31.64 -21.10 16.09
N LEU A 7 31.65 -20.89 17.41
CA LEU A 7 31.47 -19.54 17.99
C LEU A 7 32.65 -19.04 18.85
N LYS A 8 33.89 -19.10 18.36
CA LYS A 8 35.04 -18.50 19.09
C LYS A 8 36.07 -17.70 18.27
N GLY A 9 35.82 -17.36 17.00
CA GLY A 9 36.91 -16.95 16.11
C GLY A 9 36.80 -15.64 15.33
N ALA A 10 35.95 -14.66 15.66
CA ALA A 10 35.88 -13.43 14.85
C ALA A 10 35.49 -12.18 15.65
N PHE A 11 36.37 -11.77 16.58
CA PHE A 11 36.48 -10.38 17.02
C PHE A 11 37.79 -9.83 16.47
N ALA A 12 37.75 -9.14 15.34
CA ALA A 12 38.68 -8.05 14.99
C ALA A 12 38.40 -7.51 13.58
N ALA A 13 38.45 -6.18 13.49
CA ALA A 13 38.66 -5.34 12.30
C ALA A 13 37.48 -5.13 11.33
N GLY A 14 36.97 -3.91 11.33
CA GLY A 14 36.10 -3.34 10.31
C GLY A 14 35.67 -1.93 10.70
N SER A 15 36.45 -0.94 10.27
CA SER A 15 36.26 0.50 10.52
C SER A 15 34.88 1.00 10.09
N ALA A 16 34.09 1.52 11.04
CA ALA A 16 32.86 2.26 10.77
C ALA A 16 33.19 3.73 10.49
N ALA A 17 32.90 4.19 9.26
CA ALA A 17 32.72 5.62 9.01
C ALA A 17 31.30 6.02 9.49
N PRO A 18 31.12 7.19 10.12
CA PRO A 18 29.84 7.55 10.71
C PRO A 18 28.85 8.02 9.63
N LEU A 19 27.83 7.20 9.36
CA LEU A 19 26.63 7.54 8.59
C LEU A 19 25.67 8.49 9.34
N SER A 20 26.09 9.08 10.47
CA SER A 20 25.23 9.83 11.38
C SER A 20 24.73 11.17 10.82
N GLY A 21 25.36 11.71 9.78
CA GLY A 21 25.00 13.02 9.20
C GLY A 21 23.74 13.02 8.34
N LEU A 22 23.34 11.89 7.74
CA LEU A 22 22.20 11.83 6.81
C LEU A 22 20.86 11.52 7.49
N TYR A 23 20.89 11.01 8.73
CA TYR A 23 19.69 10.61 9.48
C TYR A 23 19.17 11.68 10.45
N GLY A 24 19.98 12.69 10.78
CA GLY A 24 19.62 13.75 11.73
C GLY A 24 18.52 14.67 11.19
N ASP A 25 18.66 15.11 9.95
CA ASP A 25 17.78 16.12 9.34
C ASP A 25 16.39 15.55 8.97
N ALA A 26 16.31 14.25 8.63
CA ALA A 26 15.05 13.59 8.27
C ALA A 26 14.05 13.53 9.44
N LYS A 27 14.53 13.30 10.67
CA LYS A 27 13.68 13.30 11.88
C LYS A 27 13.05 14.66 12.16
N GLN A 28 13.74 15.74 11.81
CA GLN A 28 13.32 17.11 12.11
C GLN A 28 12.29 17.61 11.09
N ALA A 29 12.40 17.20 9.82
CA ALA A 29 11.37 17.43 8.80
C ALA A 29 10.09 16.60 9.06
N GLN A 30 10.22 15.39 9.61
CA GLN A 30 9.10 14.50 9.95
C GLN A 30 8.20 15.00 11.10
N ALA A 31 8.74 15.77 12.05
CA ALA A 31 7.96 16.31 13.16
C ALA A 31 6.91 17.35 12.72
N ASN A 32 7.16 18.05 11.62
CA ASN A 32 6.35 19.19 11.17
C ASN A 32 5.18 18.84 10.23
N SER A 33 4.96 17.55 9.92
CA SER A 33 3.93 17.11 8.96
C SER A 33 2.99 16.01 9.48
N ARG A 34 2.97 15.75 10.79
CA ARG A 34 1.99 14.83 11.39
C ARG A 34 0.57 15.27 10.97
N PRO A 35 -0.24 14.40 10.36
CA PRO A 35 -1.62 14.74 10.03
C PRO A 35 -2.35 15.17 11.31
N ALA A 36 -3.20 16.19 11.17
CA ALA A 36 -4.15 16.57 12.20
C ALA A 36 -4.92 15.31 12.63
N SER A 37 -4.88 14.99 13.93
CA SER A 37 -5.49 13.84 14.62
C SER A 37 -5.97 12.69 13.74
N ALA A 38 -5.33 11.51 13.85
CA ALA A 38 -5.77 10.29 13.18
C ALA A 38 -7.29 10.08 13.36
N PRO A 39 -8.03 9.67 12.31
CA PRO A 39 -9.46 9.46 12.42
C PRO A 39 -9.73 8.45 13.53
N GLU A 40 -10.63 8.81 14.45
CA GLU A 40 -11.02 7.92 15.53
C GLU A 40 -11.74 6.71 14.93
N PHE A 41 -11.19 5.51 15.18
CA PHE A 41 -11.83 4.27 14.77
C PHE A 41 -12.97 3.96 15.72
N ASP A 42 -14.19 3.85 15.19
CA ASP A 42 -15.31 3.31 15.95
C ASP A 42 -15.05 1.83 16.25
N ARG A 43 -14.56 1.56 17.45
CA ARG A 43 -14.33 0.21 17.95
C ARG A 43 -15.63 -0.57 18.14
N GLY A 44 -16.77 0.12 18.25
CA GLY A 44 -18.10 -0.49 18.32
C GLY A 44 -18.42 -1.34 17.10
N VAL A 45 -17.85 -1.02 15.93
CA VAL A 45 -18.02 -1.80 14.71
C VAL A 45 -17.39 -3.20 14.81
N TYR A 46 -16.42 -3.39 15.70
CA TYR A 46 -15.79 -4.69 15.99
C TYR A 46 -16.34 -5.35 17.26
N ALA A 47 -17.42 -4.82 17.84
CA ALA A 47 -18.02 -5.40 19.03
C ALA A 47 -18.62 -6.79 18.75
N GLY A 48 -18.48 -7.70 19.70
CA GLY A 48 -19.00 -9.06 19.58
C GLY A 48 -18.81 -9.87 20.87
N SER A 49 -19.30 -11.11 20.86
CA SER A 49 -19.15 -12.03 21.99
C SER A 49 -17.93 -12.94 21.80
N ARG A 50 -17.15 -13.13 22.86
CA ARG A 50 -16.03 -14.08 22.89
C ARG A 50 -16.44 -15.34 23.64
N TYR A 51 -16.07 -16.50 23.12
CA TYR A 51 -16.37 -17.79 23.73
C TYR A 51 -15.18 -18.74 23.61
N ARG A 52 -15.16 -19.75 24.48
CA ARG A 52 -14.20 -20.86 24.39
C ARG A 52 -14.90 -22.04 23.73
N ALA A 53 -14.28 -22.61 22.70
CA ALA A 53 -14.76 -23.83 22.06
C ALA A 53 -13.63 -24.80 21.80
N VAL A 54 -13.96 -26.09 21.75
CA VAL A 54 -13.11 -27.11 21.16
C VAL A 54 -13.42 -27.13 19.68
N VAL A 55 -12.46 -26.71 18.86
CA VAL A 55 -12.57 -26.78 17.39
C VAL A 55 -11.91 -28.07 16.90
N PRO A 56 -12.40 -28.67 15.80
CA PRO A 56 -11.68 -29.75 15.12
C PRO A 56 -10.25 -29.33 14.79
N ASP A 57 -9.32 -30.27 14.68
CA ASP A 57 -7.92 -30.02 14.26
C ASP A 57 -7.86 -29.57 12.78
N THR A 58 -8.31 -28.34 12.58
CA THR A 58 -8.54 -27.66 11.31
C THR A 58 -8.05 -26.22 11.47
N LEU A 59 -8.12 -25.44 10.40
CA LEU A 59 -7.65 -24.07 10.41
C LEU A 59 -8.50 -23.18 11.34
N ASP A 60 -7.96 -22.82 12.51
CA ASP A 60 -8.54 -21.78 13.36
C ASP A 60 -8.37 -20.40 12.70
N LEU A 61 -9.41 -19.92 12.02
CA LEU A 61 -9.39 -18.65 11.30
C LEU A 61 -9.17 -17.45 12.20
N ALA A 62 -9.71 -17.44 13.42
CA ALA A 62 -9.51 -16.34 14.36
C ALA A 62 -8.04 -16.28 14.80
N LYS A 63 -7.43 -17.45 15.08
CA LYS A 63 -6.01 -17.51 15.42
C LYS A 63 -5.11 -17.12 14.25
N ARG A 64 -5.46 -17.50 13.03
CA ARG A 64 -4.73 -17.09 11.82
C ARG A 64 -4.87 -15.59 11.55
N ALA A 65 -6.04 -15.02 11.77
CA ALA A 65 -6.25 -13.58 11.64
C ALA A 65 -5.43 -12.79 12.67
N GLU A 66 -5.31 -13.29 13.90
CA GLU A 66 -4.45 -12.70 14.92
C GLU A 66 -2.96 -12.72 14.51
N LEU A 67 -2.49 -13.83 13.91
CA LEU A 67 -1.14 -13.90 13.33
C LEU A 67 -0.98 -12.94 12.13
N GLY A 68 -2.03 -12.79 11.32
CA GLY A 68 -2.09 -11.83 10.22
C GLY A 68 -1.91 -10.40 10.70
N ILE A 69 -2.66 -9.97 11.72
CA ILE A 69 -2.51 -8.64 12.35
C ILE A 69 -1.08 -8.44 12.84
N ASN A 70 -0.47 -9.46 13.44
CA ASN A 70 0.92 -9.36 13.87
C ASN A 70 1.90 -9.22 12.69
N GLY A 71 1.64 -9.90 11.59
CA GLY A 71 2.41 -9.79 10.36
C GLY A 71 2.35 -8.39 9.76
N ILE A 72 1.14 -7.88 9.50
CA ILE A 72 0.97 -6.58 8.83
C ILE A 72 1.25 -5.39 9.76
N GLY A 73 0.87 -5.46 11.03
CA GLY A 73 1.13 -4.39 12.00
C GLY A 73 2.59 -4.29 12.41
N GLY A 74 3.30 -5.43 12.43
CA GLY A 74 4.72 -5.48 12.72
C GLY A 74 5.63 -4.99 11.59
N THR A 75 5.10 -4.81 10.38
CA THR A 75 5.85 -4.37 9.18
C THR A 75 5.54 -2.94 8.76
N ILE A 76 4.81 -2.17 9.58
CA ILE A 76 4.62 -0.73 9.38
C ILE A 76 5.77 0.02 10.05
N ASP A 77 6.27 1.07 9.41
CA ASP A 77 7.30 1.96 9.95
C ASP A 77 6.68 3.30 10.43
N PRO A 78 6.35 3.46 11.72
CA PRO A 78 5.91 4.74 12.27
C PRO A 78 6.92 5.86 12.11
N ALA A 79 8.21 5.55 11.98
CA ALA A 79 9.25 6.55 11.78
C ALA A 79 9.27 7.07 10.35
N LEU A 80 8.76 6.32 9.37
CA LEU A 80 8.59 6.77 7.99
C LEU A 80 7.11 6.94 7.63
N ARG A 81 6.42 7.76 8.42
CA ARG A 81 5.02 8.15 8.18
C ARG A 81 4.06 6.94 8.06
N TYR A 82 4.30 5.88 8.82
CA TYR A 82 3.48 4.65 8.78
C TYR A 82 3.48 3.93 7.43
N MET A 83 4.50 4.13 6.60
CA MET A 83 4.73 3.35 5.38
C MET A 83 5.09 1.90 5.72
N MET A 84 4.66 0.95 4.92
CA MET A 84 5.06 -0.45 5.08
C MET A 84 6.53 -0.65 4.68
N PHE A 85 7.18 -1.61 5.33
CA PHE A 85 8.34 -2.29 4.77
C PHE A 85 7.87 -3.34 3.76
N PHE A 86 8.24 -3.20 2.49
CA PHE A 86 7.87 -4.18 1.47
C PHE A 86 8.66 -5.48 1.54
N LEU A 87 9.91 -5.44 2.04
CA LEU A 87 10.76 -6.63 2.10
C LEU A 87 11.16 -6.97 3.53
N VAL A 88 11.08 -8.26 3.85
CA VAL A 88 11.67 -8.84 5.05
C VAL A 88 12.78 -9.81 4.67
N ARG A 89 13.99 -9.58 5.17
CA ARG A 89 15.19 -10.35 4.86
C ARG A 89 15.52 -11.31 6.01
N TYR A 90 14.83 -12.46 6.05
CA TYR A 90 15.07 -13.48 7.07
C TYR A 90 16.40 -14.23 6.89
N ALA A 91 16.82 -14.45 5.64
CA ALA A 91 18.03 -15.21 5.30
C ALA A 91 19.28 -14.30 5.28
N SER A 92 19.46 -13.49 6.32
CA SER A 92 20.62 -12.61 6.50
C SER A 92 21.23 -12.84 7.89
N LYS A 93 22.52 -12.54 8.08
CA LYS A 93 23.23 -12.74 9.36
C LYS A 93 22.47 -12.11 10.53
N THR A 94 21.93 -10.91 10.31
CA THR A 94 20.96 -10.24 11.16
C THR A 94 19.72 -9.99 10.31
N PRO A 95 18.54 -10.53 10.65
CA PRO A 95 17.32 -10.23 9.93
C PRO A 95 16.98 -8.73 9.97
N TYR A 96 16.49 -8.20 8.86
CA TYR A 96 16.12 -6.80 8.74
C TYR A 96 14.97 -6.61 7.76
N MET A 97 14.33 -5.44 7.82
CA MET A 97 13.29 -5.02 6.88
C MET A 97 13.81 -3.87 6.02
N THR A 98 13.34 -3.78 4.78
CA THR A 98 13.71 -2.69 3.86
C THR A 98 12.52 -2.19 3.08
N HIS A 99 12.53 -0.89 2.86
CA HIS A 99 11.66 -0.20 1.93
C HIS A 99 11.98 -0.54 0.46
N HIS A 100 10.98 -0.37 -0.39
CA HIS A 100 11.03 -0.63 -1.82
C HIS A 100 10.22 0.41 -2.60
N SER A 101 10.44 0.53 -3.91
CA SER A 101 9.68 1.48 -4.73
C SER A 101 8.17 1.18 -4.76
N ALA A 102 7.76 -0.06 -4.50
CA ALA A 102 6.35 -0.47 -4.43
C ALA A 102 5.70 -0.35 -3.05
N ASP A 103 6.41 0.20 -2.04
CA ASP A 103 5.79 0.54 -0.75
C ASP A 103 4.47 1.31 -0.95
N PRO A 104 4.44 2.47 -1.63
CA PRO A 104 3.21 3.24 -1.81
C PRO A 104 2.12 2.46 -2.56
N THR A 105 2.46 1.70 -3.60
CA THR A 105 1.50 0.94 -4.41
C THR A 105 0.89 -0.25 -3.65
N CYS A 106 1.58 -0.77 -2.65
CA CYS A 106 1.13 -1.91 -1.84
C CYS A 106 0.61 -1.53 -0.45
N ASP A 107 0.95 -0.35 0.04
CA ASP A 107 0.52 0.19 1.34
C ASP A 107 -1.01 0.06 1.55
N PRO A 108 -1.89 0.44 0.60
CA PRO A 108 -3.33 0.37 0.81
C PRO A 108 -3.87 -1.06 1.02
N LYS A 109 -3.12 -2.12 0.66
CA LYS A 109 -3.51 -3.52 0.97
C LYS A 109 -3.67 -3.72 2.47
N TYR A 110 -2.86 -3.03 3.27
CA TYR A 110 -2.87 -3.16 4.73
C TYR A 110 -4.14 -2.49 5.27
N ALA A 111 -4.48 -1.30 4.76
CA ALA A 111 -5.69 -0.57 5.14
C ALA A 111 -6.99 -1.31 4.81
N GLU A 112 -7.00 -2.11 3.73
CA GLU A 112 -8.11 -3.03 3.45
C GLU A 112 -8.10 -4.23 4.40
N SER A 113 -6.92 -4.83 4.65
CA SER A 113 -6.79 -6.09 5.40
C SER A 113 -7.02 -5.95 6.90
N PHE A 114 -6.53 -4.89 7.54
CA PHE A 114 -6.69 -4.66 8.97
C PHE A 114 -8.14 -4.78 9.46
N PRO A 115 -9.12 -4.02 8.91
CA PRO A 115 -10.49 -4.08 9.39
C PRO A 115 -11.08 -5.49 9.25
N MET A 116 -10.77 -6.20 8.15
CA MET A 116 -11.25 -7.57 7.94
C MET A 116 -10.65 -8.55 8.95
N LEU A 117 -9.34 -8.50 9.19
CA LEU A 117 -8.68 -9.37 10.17
C LEU A 117 -9.13 -9.05 11.59
N ARG A 118 -9.35 -7.77 11.91
CA ARG A 118 -9.84 -7.32 13.21
C ARG A 118 -11.26 -7.79 13.46
N LEU A 119 -12.13 -7.73 12.45
CA LEU A 119 -13.48 -8.30 12.52
C LEU A 119 -13.44 -9.81 12.79
N MET A 120 -12.50 -10.55 12.18
CA MET A 120 -12.40 -11.99 12.35
C MET A 120 -11.91 -12.44 13.74
N CYS A 121 -11.04 -11.67 14.40
CA CYS A 121 -10.40 -12.11 15.66
C CYS A 121 -10.67 -11.22 16.89
N GLY A 122 -11.18 -10.00 16.70
CA GLY A 122 -11.41 -9.02 17.76
C GLY A 122 -10.14 -8.55 18.48
N SER A 123 -8.94 -8.79 17.93
CA SER A 123 -7.69 -8.31 18.52
C SER A 123 -7.62 -6.79 18.44
N ASP A 124 -7.14 -6.11 19.49
CA ASP A 124 -6.87 -4.66 19.50
C ASP A 124 -5.40 -4.32 19.19
N ARG A 125 -4.59 -5.33 18.88
CA ARG A 125 -3.16 -5.14 18.60
C ARG A 125 -2.97 -4.20 17.40
N TYR A 126 -1.98 -3.31 17.50
CA TYR A 126 -1.62 -2.33 16.46
C TYR A 126 -2.75 -1.37 16.06
N ALA A 127 -3.78 -1.16 16.88
CA ALA A 127 -4.89 -0.25 16.53
C ALA A 127 -4.44 1.21 16.31
N ASP A 128 -3.45 1.67 17.08
CA ASP A 128 -2.81 2.98 16.93
C ASP A 128 -1.99 3.09 15.64
N VAL A 129 -1.23 2.03 15.32
CA VAL A 129 -0.43 1.95 14.09
C VAL A 129 -1.33 1.89 12.85
N GLU A 130 -2.40 1.10 12.88
CA GLU A 130 -3.44 1.08 11.84
C GLU A 130 -4.04 2.48 11.63
N ALA A 131 -4.32 3.20 12.73
CA ALA A 131 -4.93 4.54 12.66
C ALA A 131 -3.99 5.54 12.01
N GLY A 132 -2.71 5.50 12.41
CA GLY A 132 -1.66 6.30 11.80
C GLY A 132 -1.46 6.00 10.32
N GLN A 133 -1.44 4.71 9.94
CA GLN A 133 -1.31 4.29 8.55
C GLN A 133 -2.50 4.78 7.72
N PHE A 134 -3.72 4.53 8.17
CA PHE A 134 -4.90 4.91 7.40
C PHE A 134 -5.02 6.44 7.25
N ALA A 135 -4.66 7.20 8.29
CA ALA A 135 -4.58 8.66 8.21
C ALA A 135 -3.55 9.13 7.16
N GLU A 136 -2.36 8.53 7.14
CA GLU A 136 -1.35 8.85 6.13
C GLU A 136 -1.86 8.54 4.72
N LEU A 137 -2.49 7.39 4.50
CA LEU A 137 -3.01 6.99 3.19
C LEU A 137 -4.09 7.93 2.69
N LEU A 138 -5.05 8.29 3.56
CA LEU A 138 -6.05 9.31 3.24
C LEU A 138 -5.40 10.65 2.90
N SER A 139 -4.33 11.03 3.63
CA SER A 139 -3.63 12.28 3.38
C SER A 139 -2.99 12.35 2.00
N ARG A 140 -2.75 11.20 1.33
CA ARG A 140 -2.16 11.10 -0.01
C ARG A 140 -3.18 11.20 -1.14
N ILE A 141 -4.47 11.09 -0.82
CA ILE A 141 -5.52 11.32 -1.80
C ILE A 141 -5.59 12.83 -2.07
N HIS A 142 -5.36 13.20 -3.32
CA HIS A 142 -5.48 14.57 -3.81
C HIS A 142 -6.05 14.49 -5.22
N ASP A 143 -6.95 15.39 -5.61
CA ASP A 143 -7.64 15.38 -6.93
C ASP A 143 -8.31 14.04 -7.31
N GLY A 144 -8.58 13.20 -6.29
CA GLY A 144 -9.16 11.87 -6.43
C GLY A 144 -8.14 10.76 -6.73
N LEU A 145 -6.84 11.04 -6.90
CA LEU A 145 -5.81 10.01 -7.03
C LEU A 145 -5.01 9.85 -5.73
N TYR A 146 -4.51 8.65 -5.50
CA TYR A 146 -3.64 8.29 -4.39
C TYR A 146 -2.17 8.45 -4.80
N TRP A 147 -1.56 9.56 -4.34
CA TRP A 147 -0.25 9.97 -4.81
C TRP A 147 0.91 9.42 -3.96
N ASN A 148 1.89 8.81 -4.64
CA ASN A 148 3.25 8.69 -4.14
C ASN A 148 3.98 10.04 -4.28
N ARG A 149 3.93 10.84 -3.21
CA ARG A 149 4.51 12.19 -3.23
C ARG A 149 6.02 12.20 -3.41
N TYR A 150 6.55 13.17 -4.14
CA TYR A 150 8.00 13.38 -4.14
C TYR A 150 8.50 13.64 -2.71
N ASP A 151 9.55 12.91 -2.32
CA ASP A 151 10.22 13.09 -1.03
C ASP A 151 11.70 12.73 -1.19
N PRO A 152 12.64 13.69 -1.03
CA PRO A 152 14.07 13.41 -1.13
C PRO A 152 14.56 12.44 -0.06
N ALA A 153 13.84 12.28 1.06
CA ALA A 153 14.14 11.28 2.08
C ALA A 153 13.81 9.84 1.65
N ARG A 154 13.12 9.65 0.50
CA ARG A 154 12.79 8.33 -0.08
C ARG A 154 13.48 8.13 -1.44
N PRO A 155 14.82 8.05 -1.49
CA PRO A 155 15.56 7.93 -2.75
C PRO A 155 15.25 6.64 -3.54
N TRP A 156 14.69 5.62 -2.89
CA TRP A 156 14.29 4.37 -3.53
C TRP A 156 12.93 4.43 -4.23
N ARG A 157 12.15 5.52 -4.11
CA ARG A 157 10.71 5.56 -4.47
C ARG A 157 10.37 5.14 -5.90
N LEU A 158 11.30 5.28 -6.85
CA LEU A 158 11.13 4.91 -8.27
C LEU A 158 12.30 4.06 -8.79
N ALA A 159 13.20 3.62 -7.92
CA ALA A 159 14.53 3.13 -8.31
C ALA A 159 14.58 1.65 -8.72
N HIS A 160 13.53 0.85 -8.48
CA HIS A 160 13.68 -0.61 -8.44
C HIS A 160 12.68 -1.44 -9.26
N TYR A 161 11.68 -0.83 -9.92
CA TYR A 161 10.67 -1.62 -10.64
C TYR A 161 10.99 -1.89 -12.11
N ASN A 162 11.94 -1.18 -12.71
CA ASN A 162 12.32 -1.44 -14.09
C ASN A 162 13.84 -1.42 -14.24
N LEU A 163 14.44 -2.61 -14.32
CA LEU A 163 15.88 -2.79 -14.52
C LEU A 163 16.38 -2.22 -15.86
N ASN A 164 15.46 -1.90 -16.78
CA ASN A 164 15.77 -1.40 -18.12
C ASN A 164 15.60 0.13 -18.26
N LEU A 165 15.09 0.83 -17.24
CA LEU A 165 15.04 2.29 -17.26
C LEU A 165 16.34 2.86 -16.72
N LYS A 166 16.93 3.80 -17.46
CA LYS A 166 18.01 4.60 -16.91
C LYS A 166 17.40 5.55 -15.89
N ALA A 167 18.11 5.81 -14.80
CA ALA A 167 17.72 6.80 -13.79
C ALA A 167 17.52 8.23 -14.37
N SER A 168 17.95 8.48 -15.61
CA SER A 168 17.69 9.71 -16.37
C SER A 168 16.26 9.85 -16.89
N ASP A 169 15.54 8.74 -17.03
CA ASP A 169 14.26 8.68 -17.77
C ASP A 169 13.05 8.73 -16.81
N VAL A 170 13.31 8.76 -15.51
CA VAL A 170 12.30 8.91 -14.47
C VAL A 170 12.13 10.40 -14.14
N PRO A 171 10.91 10.96 -14.14
CA PRO A 171 10.67 12.31 -13.62
C PRO A 171 11.16 12.40 -12.18
N LYS A 172 12.28 13.11 -11.98
CA LYS A 172 13.03 12.98 -10.72
C LYS A 172 12.29 13.61 -9.56
N ASP A 173 11.46 14.63 -9.80
CA ASP A 173 10.95 15.52 -8.76
C ASP A 173 9.44 15.83 -8.85
N GLU A 174 8.63 14.88 -9.33
CA GLU A 174 7.16 15.00 -9.26
C GLU A 174 6.50 13.82 -8.53
N ASP A 175 5.26 14.08 -8.08
CA ASP A 175 4.37 13.05 -7.53
C ASP A 175 3.93 12.10 -8.65
N VAL A 176 3.79 10.83 -8.29
CA VAL A 176 3.34 9.78 -9.20
C VAL A 176 2.19 9.03 -8.55
N SER A 177 1.08 8.84 -9.27
CA SER A 177 0.07 7.86 -8.91
C SER A 177 0.38 6.55 -9.60
N ASN A 178 -0.05 5.44 -9.03
CA ASN A 178 -0.03 4.16 -9.71
C ASN A 178 -1.44 3.61 -9.73
N VAL A 179 -1.93 3.24 -10.91
CA VAL A 179 -3.31 2.80 -11.09
C VAL A 179 -3.64 1.64 -10.14
N VAL A 180 -2.70 0.72 -9.90
CA VAL A 180 -2.88 -0.39 -8.94
C VAL A 180 -2.99 0.09 -7.51
N GLY A 181 -2.18 1.08 -7.14
CA GLY A 181 -2.25 1.75 -5.84
C GLY A 181 -3.61 2.41 -5.65
N ASP A 182 -4.10 3.11 -6.68
CA ASP A 182 -5.44 3.72 -6.70
C ASP A 182 -6.54 2.67 -6.52
N GLY A 183 -6.48 1.55 -7.24
CA GLY A 183 -7.45 0.46 -7.12
C GLY A 183 -7.46 -0.17 -5.72
N ARG A 184 -6.29 -0.34 -5.10
CA ARG A 184 -6.19 -0.85 -3.72
C ARG A 184 -6.68 0.15 -2.70
N MET A 185 -6.43 1.45 -2.90
CA MET A 185 -6.94 2.48 -2.02
C MET A 185 -8.46 2.62 -2.14
N LEU A 186 -9.01 2.55 -3.36
CA LEU A 186 -10.46 2.47 -3.60
C LEU A 186 -11.08 1.29 -2.84
N ARG A 187 -10.48 0.10 -2.94
CA ARG A 187 -10.92 -1.09 -2.19
C ARG A 187 -10.86 -0.90 -0.67
N ALA A 188 -9.84 -0.24 -0.15
CA ALA A 188 -9.71 0.07 1.27
C ALA A 188 -10.85 1.00 1.75
N LEU A 189 -11.16 2.05 0.98
CA LEU A 189 -12.28 2.96 1.27
C LEU A 189 -13.63 2.25 1.19
N VAL A 190 -13.87 1.43 0.18
CA VAL A 190 -15.12 0.65 0.04
C VAL A 190 -15.26 -0.34 1.20
N THR A 191 -14.18 -0.98 1.64
CA THR A 191 -14.19 -1.87 2.82
C THR A 191 -14.57 -1.12 4.09
N ARG A 192 -14.03 0.10 4.29
CA ARG A 192 -14.43 0.96 5.40
C ARG A 192 -15.91 1.33 5.33
N ARG A 193 -16.38 1.68 4.14
CA ARG A 193 -17.78 2.04 3.91
C ARG A 193 -18.74 0.89 4.19
N GLU A 194 -18.41 -0.32 3.76
CA GLU A 194 -19.21 -1.54 4.01
C GLU A 194 -19.27 -1.86 5.51
N LEU A 195 -18.11 -1.77 6.18
CA LEU A 195 -17.96 -2.15 7.58
C LEU A 195 -18.62 -1.12 8.53
N GLU A 196 -18.27 0.16 8.36
CA GLU A 196 -18.70 1.24 9.27
C GLU A 196 -20.10 1.76 8.93
N ARG A 197 -20.61 1.46 7.72
CA ARG A 197 -21.89 1.94 7.20
C ARG A 197 -22.04 3.47 7.21
N ASP A 198 -20.93 4.19 7.26
CA ASP A 198 -20.87 5.65 7.34
C ASP A 198 -20.70 6.29 5.94
N SER A 199 -21.62 7.17 5.55
CA SER A 199 -21.59 7.89 4.28
C SER A 199 -20.43 8.87 4.13
N ARG A 200 -19.65 9.15 5.18
CA ARG A 200 -18.43 9.98 5.08
C ARG A 200 -17.44 9.44 4.03
N TRP A 201 -17.48 8.13 3.76
CA TRP A 201 -16.62 7.49 2.77
C TRP A 201 -17.12 7.64 1.32
N ASP A 202 -18.38 8.03 1.11
CA ASP A 202 -18.96 8.10 -0.24
C ASP A 202 -18.26 9.16 -1.10
N THR A 203 -17.96 10.32 -0.53
CA THR A 203 -17.28 11.41 -1.23
C THR A 203 -15.88 11.03 -1.72
N PRO A 204 -14.95 10.57 -0.87
CA PRO A 204 -13.63 10.17 -1.35
C PRO A 204 -13.69 9.00 -2.32
N ILE A 205 -14.61 8.04 -2.14
CA ILE A 205 -14.79 6.94 -3.11
C ILE A 205 -15.20 7.49 -4.49
N ARG A 206 -16.23 8.34 -4.55
CA ARG A 206 -16.68 8.94 -5.83
C ARG A 206 -15.59 9.78 -6.49
N GLN A 207 -14.82 10.53 -5.71
CA GLN A 207 -13.68 11.28 -6.23
C GLN A 207 -12.61 10.36 -6.85
N MET A 208 -12.37 9.19 -6.25
CA MET A 208 -11.46 8.20 -6.83
C MET A 208 -12.01 7.59 -8.12
N VAL A 209 -13.30 7.26 -8.18
CA VAL A 209 -13.96 6.80 -9.43
C VAL A 209 -13.77 7.83 -10.54
N GLN A 210 -14.14 9.09 -10.29
CA GLN A 210 -14.03 10.18 -11.26
C GLN A 210 -12.59 10.41 -11.72
N ALA A 211 -11.63 10.27 -10.82
CA ALA A 211 -10.22 10.43 -11.15
C ALA A 211 -9.67 9.26 -11.97
N LEU A 212 -10.09 8.03 -11.65
CA LEU A 212 -9.80 6.84 -12.44
C LEU A 212 -10.42 6.92 -13.85
N THR A 213 -11.65 7.44 -13.97
CA THR A 213 -12.28 7.74 -15.28
C THR A 213 -11.45 8.77 -16.05
N ARG A 214 -11.04 9.85 -15.36
CA ARG A 214 -10.29 10.97 -15.96
C ARG A 214 -8.96 10.55 -16.56
N ILE A 215 -8.26 9.60 -15.93
CA ILE A 215 -6.95 9.13 -16.42
C ILE A 215 -7.04 7.90 -17.34
N ALA A 216 -8.23 7.29 -17.50
CA ALA A 216 -8.40 6.20 -18.44
C ALA A 216 -8.29 6.71 -19.89
N VAL A 217 -7.58 5.97 -20.74
CA VAL A 217 -7.54 6.24 -22.18
C VAL A 217 -8.80 5.68 -22.81
N GLN A 218 -9.58 6.54 -23.46
CA GLN A 218 -10.85 6.19 -24.09
C GLN A 218 -10.64 5.68 -25.51
N ARG A 219 -11.18 4.50 -25.83
CA ARG A 219 -11.07 3.87 -27.15
C ARG A 219 -12.41 3.29 -27.60
N GLY A 220 -13.21 4.14 -28.24
CA GLY A 220 -14.52 3.72 -28.74
C GLY A 220 -15.47 3.38 -27.60
N ASP A 221 -15.79 2.09 -27.46
CA ASP A 221 -16.71 1.53 -26.47
C ASP A 221 -16.02 0.92 -25.23
N TYR A 222 -14.70 1.08 -25.11
CA TYR A 222 -13.96 0.65 -23.93
C TYR A 222 -12.89 1.66 -23.52
N SER A 223 -12.34 1.48 -22.32
CA SER A 223 -11.22 2.26 -21.81
C SER A 223 -10.11 1.35 -21.29
N TYR A 224 -8.89 1.88 -21.22
CA TYR A 224 -7.74 1.15 -20.67
C TYR A 224 -6.78 2.10 -19.96
N TYR A 225 -5.93 1.54 -19.11
CA TYR A 225 -4.80 2.24 -18.53
C TYR A 225 -3.51 1.76 -19.20
N PRO A 226 -2.69 2.66 -19.77
CA PRO A 226 -1.43 2.27 -20.40
C PRO A 226 -0.36 1.97 -19.33
N ASP A 227 0.71 1.26 -19.71
CA ASP A 227 1.86 1.01 -18.82
C ASP A 227 2.52 2.32 -18.35
N GLY A 228 2.42 3.39 -19.14
CA GLY A 228 2.99 4.69 -18.82
C GLY A 228 4.48 4.81 -19.13
N GLY A 229 5.22 3.70 -19.26
CA GLY A 229 6.58 3.66 -19.80
C GLY A 229 7.70 4.07 -18.83
N PHE A 230 7.40 4.27 -17.54
CA PHE A 230 8.42 4.62 -16.54
C PHE A 230 8.14 4.06 -15.13
N GLY A 231 9.19 3.80 -14.36
CA GLY A 231 9.09 3.30 -12.99
C GLY A 231 8.41 1.92 -12.90
N GLU A 232 7.47 1.80 -11.96
CA GLU A 232 6.50 0.70 -11.89
C GLU A 232 5.46 0.82 -13.01
N SER A 233 5.10 -0.31 -13.64
CA SER A 233 4.06 -0.36 -14.66
C SER A 233 2.77 0.31 -14.17
N PHE A 234 2.10 1.02 -15.08
CA PHE A 234 0.87 1.78 -14.87
C PHE A 234 1.03 3.00 -13.94
N ASN A 235 2.21 3.61 -13.96
CA ASN A 235 2.48 4.87 -13.28
C ASN A 235 1.97 6.07 -14.08
N TYR A 236 1.22 6.93 -13.38
CA TYR A 236 0.67 8.18 -13.88
C TYR A 236 1.34 9.37 -13.14
N PRO A 237 2.23 10.13 -13.78
CA PRO A 237 2.85 11.30 -13.17
C PRO A 237 1.89 12.49 -13.22
N ARG A 238 2.14 13.54 -12.43
CA ARG A 238 1.33 14.78 -12.50
C ARG A 238 1.36 15.43 -13.88
N SER A 239 2.45 15.24 -14.61
CA SER A 239 2.60 15.66 -16.00
C SER A 239 1.74 14.90 -17.02
N GLY A 240 1.07 13.81 -16.60
CA GLY A 240 0.21 12.97 -17.45
C GLY A 240 0.93 11.76 -18.05
N TRP A 241 0.19 10.88 -18.75
CA TRP A 241 0.77 9.69 -19.37
C TRP A 241 1.92 10.02 -20.33
N GLN A 242 3.09 9.41 -20.13
CA GLN A 242 4.23 9.55 -21.06
C GLN A 242 4.11 8.60 -22.25
N ASN A 243 3.52 7.43 -22.02
CA ASN A 243 3.12 6.48 -23.06
C ASN A 243 1.64 6.12 -22.87
N THR A 244 0.87 6.11 -23.97
CA THR A 244 -0.55 5.74 -24.02
C THR A 244 -0.81 4.50 -24.87
N ASP A 245 0.25 3.80 -25.31
CA ASP A 245 0.13 2.53 -26.02
C ASP A 245 -0.67 1.53 -25.18
N GLU A 246 -1.65 0.90 -25.83
CA GLU A 246 -2.40 -0.19 -25.23
C GLU A 246 -1.52 -1.44 -25.11
N ALA A 247 -1.67 -2.18 -24.02
CA ALA A 247 -1.00 -3.45 -23.84
C ALA A 247 -1.35 -4.40 -25.00
N LYS A 248 -0.34 -5.04 -25.58
CA LYS A 248 -0.46 -5.95 -26.72
C LYS A 248 -0.94 -7.34 -26.30
N GLY A 249 -0.90 -7.65 -25.00
CA GLY A 249 -1.36 -8.91 -24.45
C GLY A 249 -1.30 -8.94 -22.92
N GLU A 250 -1.85 -10.00 -22.34
CA GLU A 250 -1.96 -10.14 -20.87
C GLU A 250 -0.60 -10.21 -20.18
N VAL A 251 0.46 -10.69 -20.83
CA VAL A 251 1.78 -10.85 -20.20
C VAL A 251 2.65 -9.59 -20.24
N GLU A 252 2.08 -8.43 -20.60
CA GLU A 252 2.79 -7.16 -20.63
C GLU A 252 2.92 -6.54 -19.23
N GLY A 253 3.95 -5.70 -19.05
CA GLY A 253 4.33 -5.11 -17.75
C GLY A 253 5.34 -5.94 -16.97
N THR A 254 5.93 -5.34 -15.92
CA THR A 254 7.05 -5.97 -15.18
C THR A 254 6.67 -7.27 -14.48
N GLU A 255 5.44 -7.38 -13.97
CA GLU A 255 4.95 -8.59 -13.27
C GLU A 255 4.45 -9.69 -14.23
N GLY A 256 4.48 -9.44 -15.54
CA GLY A 256 4.05 -10.40 -16.56
C GLY A 256 2.55 -10.73 -16.52
N SER A 257 1.72 -9.81 -16.02
CA SER A 257 0.27 -9.95 -15.98
C SER A 257 -0.44 -8.60 -15.85
N VAL A 258 -0.99 -8.09 -16.95
CA VAL A 258 -1.86 -6.90 -17.03
C VAL A 258 -3.08 -7.05 -16.11
N VAL A 259 -3.66 -8.26 -16.03
CA VAL A 259 -4.79 -8.54 -15.14
C VAL A 259 -4.41 -8.38 -13.66
N CYS A 260 -3.18 -8.73 -13.28
CA CYS A 260 -2.67 -8.48 -11.93
C CYS A 260 -2.69 -6.97 -11.57
N TYR A 261 -2.43 -6.09 -12.54
CA TYR A 261 -2.48 -4.64 -12.34
C TYR A 261 -3.92 -4.08 -12.38
N HIS A 262 -4.79 -4.61 -13.23
CA HIS A 262 -6.15 -4.07 -13.45
C HIS A 262 -7.26 -4.71 -12.60
N GLY A 263 -7.01 -5.84 -11.94
CA GLY A 263 -8.03 -6.50 -11.13
C GLY A 263 -8.46 -5.69 -9.89
N HIS A 264 -7.61 -4.77 -9.42
CA HIS A 264 -7.87 -4.02 -8.20
C HIS A 264 -8.95 -2.93 -8.36
N GLN A 265 -8.91 -2.19 -9.46
CA GLN A 265 -9.86 -1.14 -9.82
C GLN A 265 -11.21 -1.79 -10.12
N ILE A 266 -11.23 -2.81 -10.99
CA ILE A 266 -12.44 -3.57 -11.34
C ILE A 266 -13.16 -4.05 -10.07
N GLN A 267 -12.43 -4.66 -9.12
CA GLN A 267 -13.04 -5.11 -7.87
C GLN A 267 -13.56 -3.96 -7.00
N GLY A 268 -12.82 -2.87 -6.88
CA GLY A 268 -13.24 -1.70 -6.12
C GLY A 268 -14.50 -1.03 -6.70
N LEU A 269 -14.51 -0.84 -8.03
CA LEU A 269 -15.60 -0.26 -8.80
C LEU A 269 -16.87 -1.11 -8.71
N ALA A 270 -16.75 -2.43 -8.94
CA ALA A 270 -17.89 -3.34 -8.85
C ALA A 270 -18.51 -3.37 -7.45
N ARG A 271 -17.69 -3.37 -6.39
CA ARG A 271 -18.19 -3.29 -5.00
C ARG A 271 -18.85 -1.95 -4.72
N TRP A 272 -18.27 -0.86 -5.20
CA TRP A 272 -18.85 0.47 -5.03
C TRP A 272 -20.20 0.60 -5.74
N TYR A 273 -20.31 0.15 -6.99
CA TYR A 273 -21.58 0.13 -7.72
C TYR A 273 -22.63 -0.71 -6.97
N ALA A 274 -22.27 -1.92 -6.54
CA ALA A 274 -23.19 -2.79 -5.80
C ALA A 274 -23.72 -2.14 -4.50
N LEU A 275 -22.90 -1.30 -3.86
CA LEU A 275 -23.27 -0.62 -2.62
C LEU A 275 -24.10 0.66 -2.86
N SER A 276 -23.80 1.42 -3.91
CA SER A 276 -24.27 2.80 -4.08
C SER A 276 -25.18 3.03 -5.27
N GLY A 277 -25.18 2.13 -6.25
CA GLY A 277 -25.80 2.33 -7.55
C GLY A 277 -25.07 3.33 -8.46
N ASP A 278 -23.82 3.70 -8.14
CA ASP A 278 -23.03 4.66 -8.91
C ASP A 278 -22.73 4.16 -10.33
N THR A 279 -23.45 4.69 -11.31
CA THR A 279 -23.34 4.26 -12.71
C THR A 279 -22.00 4.62 -13.34
N GLU A 280 -21.29 5.64 -12.84
CA GLU A 280 -19.95 5.96 -13.36
C GLU A 280 -18.96 4.83 -13.04
N ALA A 281 -19.10 4.22 -11.85
CA ALA A 281 -18.30 3.06 -11.48
C ALA A 281 -18.72 1.76 -12.20
N LEU A 282 -19.94 1.69 -12.76
CA LEU A 282 -20.37 0.56 -13.58
C LEU A 282 -19.83 0.67 -15.01
N GLU A 283 -19.79 1.89 -15.56
CA GLU A 283 -19.38 2.15 -16.94
C GLU A 283 -17.85 2.14 -17.12
N LEU A 284 -17.09 2.45 -16.07
CA LEU A 284 -15.62 2.39 -16.05
C LEU A 284 -15.09 0.96 -15.91
#